data_AF-A0A1Z1WQK3-F1
#
_entry.id   AF-A0A1Z1WQK3-F1
#
_cell.length_a   1.000
_cell.length_b   1.000
_cell.length_c   1.000
_cell.angle_alpha   90.00
_cell.angle_beta   90.00
_cell.angle_gamma   90.00
#
_symmetry.space_group_name_H-M   'P 1'
#
loop_
_entity.id
_entity.type
_entity.pdbx_description
1 polymer ?
#
loop_
_entity_poly.entity_id
_entity_poly.type
_entity_poly.pdbx_seq_one_letter_code
_entity_poly.pdbx_strand_id
1 'polypeptide(L)'
;MLQAAYDGAVHALLGALDAVLDAEADRSEPLLLIGGGARGTAWQETVRRLSGRPVQIPEARELVALGAAAQAAGLLSGEDPAAVARRWGTARGLSWRQSNGTSRRSSGSRPSSPMRHPCWMGIMGRDGTERVEDGRGGAEAGATRERTLTARQERPAHGTRERLADTQQGMRRRNLSRVMHAVAAQGTLSRAAVASRIGLTRAAVSTLVDELIRAGLLDELGPERPGRVGRPGSALAVSARGPAGIGAEIGVDHLAVCAVDLRGEVRARAVRRVGNRGRTPRPVLADLAALIRDVAGEAELEGLRPAGLAVAVPGLVARDTHTVVRAPNLDWHDADLGALLPSELPLTVDNEANFGALAELWLGGAAPADFLHVSAEIGIGAALVVDGQLLRGSRGFAGELGHVPVWPEGPQCACGGRGCLEQYAGEEAVLRAAGLAPGADRVGLLAERALAGDAKARAALRGAGTALGVALTGAVNLLDPRAVVLGGALSRLAPWLLPSLEGELGRRIAGPGCEVVVSGVGPDGPLLGAAHAVVRAVLDDPAGVA
;
A
#
# COMPACT_ATOMS: atom_id res chain seq x y z
N MET A 1 2.50 13.81 18.85
CA MET A 1 1.05 13.52 18.72
C MET A 1 0.71 12.07 19.04
N LEU A 2 1.31 11.07 18.39
CA LEU A 2 1.00 9.65 18.65
C LEU A 2 1.24 9.24 20.12
N GLN A 3 2.38 9.66 20.69
CA GLN A 3 2.72 9.39 22.09
C GLN A 3 1.72 10.05 23.06
N ALA A 4 1.40 11.33 22.87
CA ALA A 4 0.43 12.05 23.70
C ALA A 4 -0.98 11.41 23.67
N ALA A 5 -1.37 10.83 22.53
CA ALA A 5 -2.61 10.08 22.43
C ALA A 5 -2.56 8.76 23.21
N TYR A 6 -1.44 8.03 23.17
CA TYR A 6 -1.24 6.84 23.99
C TYR A 6 -1.20 7.17 25.49
N ASP A 7 -0.49 8.22 25.88
CA ASP A 7 -0.39 8.65 27.27
C ASP A 7 -1.77 9.07 27.81
N GLY A 8 -2.55 9.81 27.02
CA GLY A 8 -3.92 10.18 27.37
C GLY A 8 -4.87 8.99 27.43
N ALA A 9 -4.69 7.97 26.59
CA ALA A 9 -5.44 6.72 26.65
C ALA A 9 -5.17 5.93 27.94
N VAL A 10 -3.89 5.81 28.31
CA VAL A 10 -3.45 5.12 29.53
C VAL A 10 -3.95 5.88 30.77
N HIS A 11 -3.83 7.20 30.79
CA HIS A 11 -4.33 8.02 31.90
C HIS A 11 -5.85 7.88 32.08
N ALA A 12 -6.62 7.90 30.99
CA ALA A 12 -8.07 7.70 31.03
C ALA A 12 -8.46 6.32 31.58
N LEU A 13 -7.72 5.26 31.20
CA LEU A 13 -7.96 3.90 31.69
C LEU A 13 -7.64 3.77 33.18
N LEU A 14 -6.54 4.38 33.65
CA LEU A 14 -6.17 4.38 35.06
C LEU A 14 -7.20 5.14 35.89
N GLY A 15 -7.62 6.33 35.47
CA GLY A 15 -8.66 7.09 36.17
C GLY A 15 -10.03 6.38 36.19
N ALA A 16 -10.38 5.67 35.12
CA ALA A 16 -11.57 4.84 35.10
C ALA A 16 -11.46 3.64 36.06
N LEU A 17 -10.28 3.04 36.18
CA LEU A 17 -10.03 1.93 37.10
C LEU A 17 -10.12 2.41 38.55
N ASP A 18 -9.56 3.57 38.88
CA ASP A 18 -9.67 4.18 40.20
C ASP A 18 -11.13 4.42 40.57
N ALA A 19 -11.93 5.00 39.67
CA ALA A 19 -13.35 5.24 39.91
C ALA A 19 -14.20 3.95 40.08
N VAL A 20 -13.78 2.86 39.44
CA VAL A 20 -14.43 1.54 39.57
C VAL A 20 -14.02 0.84 40.86
N LEU A 21 -12.76 0.98 41.27
CA LEU A 21 -12.21 0.30 42.45
C LEU A 21 -12.32 1.13 43.74
N ASP A 22 -12.84 2.36 43.66
CA ASP A 22 -13.02 3.24 44.81
C ASP A 22 -13.87 2.55 45.90
N ALA A 23 -13.22 2.30 47.03
CA ALA A 23 -13.81 1.64 48.20
C ALA A 23 -14.73 2.59 48.99
N GLU A 24 -14.47 3.91 48.92
CA GLU A 24 -15.10 4.96 49.73
C GLU A 24 -16.23 5.69 48.98
N ALA A 25 -16.33 5.52 47.66
CA ALA A 25 -17.42 6.09 46.86
C ALA A 25 -18.83 5.68 47.31
N ASP A 26 -19.77 6.63 47.25
CA ASP A 26 -21.19 6.38 47.52
C ASP A 26 -21.76 5.32 46.57
N ARG A 27 -22.17 4.19 47.15
CA ARG A 27 -22.70 3.02 46.41
C ARG A 27 -24.07 3.28 45.79
N SER A 28 -24.78 4.34 46.22
CA SER A 28 -26.07 4.71 45.67
C SER A 28 -25.97 5.54 44.38
N GLU A 29 -24.83 6.21 44.17
CA GLU A 29 -24.59 7.08 43.03
C GLU A 29 -24.20 6.27 41.77
N PRO A 30 -24.94 6.42 40.66
CA PRO A 30 -24.66 5.66 39.45
C PRO A 30 -23.37 6.09 38.76
N LEU A 31 -22.58 5.12 38.30
CA LEU A 31 -21.45 5.36 37.39
C LEU A 31 -21.96 5.58 35.97
N LEU A 32 -21.58 6.70 35.38
CA LEU A 32 -21.92 7.04 34.00
C LEU A 32 -20.95 6.35 33.04
N LEU A 33 -21.44 5.36 32.29
CA LEU A 33 -20.63 4.57 31.38
C LEU A 33 -20.73 5.13 29.96
N ILE A 34 -19.63 5.71 29.47
CA ILE A 34 -19.59 6.36 28.17
C ILE A 34 -18.47 5.75 27.30
N GLY A 35 -18.84 5.23 26.12
CA GLY A 35 -17.89 4.62 25.18
C GLY A 35 -18.51 3.54 24.31
N GLY A 36 -17.75 3.02 23.33
CA GLY A 36 -18.25 2.03 22.36
C GLY A 36 -18.74 0.72 23.00
N GLY A 37 -18.12 0.30 24.11
CA GLY A 37 -18.52 -0.87 24.88
C GLY A 37 -19.68 -0.64 25.85
N ALA A 38 -20.11 0.61 26.07
CA ALA A 38 -21.09 0.94 27.13
C ALA A 38 -22.47 0.30 26.92
N ARG A 39 -22.84 -0.02 25.67
CA ARG A 39 -24.11 -0.72 25.34
C ARG A 39 -24.06 -2.24 25.51
N GLY A 40 -22.87 -2.81 25.71
CA GLY A 40 -22.69 -4.25 25.91
C GLY A 40 -23.08 -4.67 27.32
N THR A 41 -23.99 -5.64 27.44
CA THR A 41 -24.47 -6.17 28.74
C THR A 41 -23.34 -6.76 29.58
N ALA A 42 -22.38 -7.46 28.97
CA ALA A 42 -21.23 -8.04 29.66
C ALA A 42 -20.34 -6.98 30.31
N TRP A 43 -20.19 -5.82 29.66
CA TRP A 43 -19.38 -4.72 30.16
C TRP A 43 -20.09 -3.98 31.30
N GLN A 44 -21.39 -3.70 31.13
CA GLN A 44 -22.24 -3.11 32.18
C GLN A 44 -22.22 -3.95 33.46
N GLU A 45 -22.38 -5.26 33.33
CA GLU A 45 -22.41 -6.18 34.46
C GLU A 45 -21.05 -6.29 35.15
N THR A 46 -19.97 -6.24 34.38
CA THR A 46 -18.60 -6.26 34.93
C THR A 46 -18.31 -5.00 35.73
N VAL A 47 -18.61 -3.82 35.18
CA VAL A 47 -18.41 -2.53 35.89
C VAL A 47 -19.26 -2.48 37.15
N ARG A 48 -20.53 -2.90 37.09
CA ARG A 48 -21.41 -2.98 38.27
C ARG A 48 -20.89 -3.94 39.33
N ARG A 49 -20.44 -5.13 38.93
CA ARG A 49 -19.92 -6.15 39.87
C ARG A 49 -18.66 -5.65 40.58
N LEU A 50 -17.76 -5.00 39.85
CA LEU A 50 -16.49 -4.52 40.40
C LEU A 50 -16.68 -3.28 41.27
N SER A 51 -17.54 -2.34 40.86
CA SER A 51 -17.77 -1.09 41.58
C SER A 51 -18.86 -1.17 42.66
N GLY A 52 -19.71 -2.20 42.66
CA GLY A 52 -20.89 -2.26 43.53
C GLY A 52 -21.91 -1.13 43.30
N ARG A 53 -21.72 -0.28 42.28
CA ARG A 53 -22.55 0.89 41.98
C ARG A 53 -23.50 0.61 40.81
N PRO A 54 -24.70 1.21 40.78
CA PRO A 54 -25.55 1.19 39.60
C PRO A 54 -24.79 1.78 38.40
N VAL A 55 -25.09 1.30 37.20
CA VAL A 55 -24.49 1.84 35.97
C VAL A 55 -25.57 2.54 35.17
N GLN A 56 -25.26 3.73 34.66
CA GLN A 56 -26.13 4.54 33.84
C GLN A 56 -25.49 4.80 32.49
N ILE A 57 -26.26 4.64 31.43
CA ILE A 57 -25.80 4.84 30.05
C ILE A 57 -26.56 6.03 29.48
N PRO A 58 -25.87 7.08 29.03
CA PRO A 58 -26.51 8.20 28.36
C PRO A 58 -27.38 7.77 27.16
N GLU A 59 -28.54 8.39 26.98
CA GLU A 59 -29.29 8.28 25.73
C GLU A 59 -28.66 9.16 24.65
N ALA A 60 -27.70 8.59 23.92
CA ALA A 60 -27.03 9.27 22.82
C ALA A 60 -26.83 8.35 21.61
N ARG A 61 -27.10 8.86 20.40
CA ARG A 61 -26.84 8.12 19.16
C ARG A 61 -25.37 7.73 19.02
N GLU A 62 -24.47 8.63 19.41
CA GLU A 62 -23.02 8.45 19.41
C GLU A 62 -22.47 8.63 20.82
N LEU A 63 -22.46 7.55 21.62
CA LEU A 63 -21.97 7.59 23.00
C LEU A 63 -20.50 8.04 23.07
N VAL A 64 -19.69 7.62 22.11
CA VAL A 64 -18.28 8.01 22.01
C VAL A 64 -18.15 9.52 21.78
N ALA A 65 -18.91 10.07 20.83
CA ALA A 65 -18.88 11.50 20.54
C ALA A 65 -19.46 12.33 21.69
N LEU A 66 -20.51 11.86 22.36
CA LEU A 66 -21.07 12.52 23.54
C LEU A 66 -20.07 12.55 24.70
N GLY A 67 -19.39 11.43 24.97
CA GLY A 67 -18.35 11.36 25.99
C GLY A 67 -17.21 12.31 25.70
N ALA A 68 -16.74 12.32 24.44
CA ALA A 68 -15.73 13.25 23.99
C ALA A 68 -16.18 14.71 24.12
N ALA A 69 -17.43 15.04 23.77
CA ALA A 69 -17.96 16.40 23.88
C ALA A 69 -18.13 16.85 25.33
N ALA A 70 -18.66 16.01 26.21
CA ALA A 70 -18.83 16.33 27.64
C ALA A 70 -17.49 16.46 28.35
N GLN A 71 -16.51 15.61 28.00
CA GLN A 71 -15.12 15.73 28.46
C GLN A 71 -14.49 17.02 27.95
N ALA A 72 -14.63 17.32 26.65
CA ALA A 72 -14.13 18.56 26.06
C ALA A 72 -14.74 19.79 26.73
N ALA A 73 -16.03 19.76 27.07
CA ALA A 73 -16.66 20.89 27.73
C ALA A 73 -16.35 21.00 29.22
N GLY A 74 -16.26 19.90 29.97
CA GLY A 74 -15.75 19.91 31.35
C GLY A 74 -14.33 20.47 31.42
N LEU A 75 -13.49 20.10 30.44
CA LEU A 75 -12.16 20.66 30.24
C LEU A 75 -12.18 22.16 29.96
N LEU A 76 -13.11 22.63 29.13
CA LEU A 76 -13.24 24.04 28.79
C LEU A 76 -13.86 24.88 29.93
N SER A 77 -14.71 24.29 30.78
CA SER A 77 -15.41 25.00 31.86
C SER A 77 -14.80 24.81 33.24
N GLY A 78 -13.79 23.94 33.40
CA GLY A 78 -13.22 23.60 34.71
C GLY A 78 -14.19 22.81 35.61
N GLU A 79 -15.16 22.13 35.00
CA GLU A 79 -16.17 21.36 35.72
C GLU A 79 -15.96 19.87 35.50
N ASP A 80 -16.40 19.06 36.46
CA ASP A 80 -16.50 17.62 36.30
C ASP A 80 -17.32 17.29 35.02
N PRO A 81 -16.79 16.51 34.06
CA PRO A 81 -17.52 16.09 32.87
C PRO A 81 -18.86 15.41 33.17
N ALA A 82 -19.02 14.74 34.32
CA ALA A 82 -20.33 14.20 34.72
C ALA A 82 -21.29 15.34 35.12
N ALA A 83 -20.81 16.42 35.72
CA ALA A 83 -21.58 17.64 35.95
C ALA A 83 -21.95 18.35 34.64
N VAL A 84 -21.04 18.38 33.65
CA VAL A 84 -21.32 18.91 32.31
C VAL A 84 -22.37 18.06 31.58
N ALA A 85 -22.26 16.73 31.63
CA ALA A 85 -23.27 15.84 31.06
C ALA A 85 -24.64 15.98 31.73
N ARG A 86 -24.67 16.19 33.05
CA ARG A 86 -25.92 16.51 33.79
C ARG A 86 -26.49 17.84 33.33
N ARG A 87 -25.67 18.89 33.21
CA ARG A 87 -26.07 20.22 32.77
C ARG A 87 -26.56 20.25 31.32
N TRP A 88 -25.94 19.48 30.43
CA TRP A 88 -26.37 19.34 29.04
C TRP A 88 -27.64 18.48 28.90
N GLY A 89 -28.16 17.94 29.99
CA GLY A 89 -29.32 17.07 30.00
C GLY A 89 -29.06 15.70 29.35
N THR A 90 -27.80 15.40 29.05
CA THR A 90 -27.34 14.19 28.34
C THR A 90 -27.03 13.03 29.30
N ALA A 91 -27.03 13.28 30.61
CA ALA A 91 -26.97 12.24 31.62
C ALA A 91 -28.23 11.36 31.63
N ARG A 92 -29.36 11.79 31.05
CA ARG A 92 -30.59 10.99 30.99
C ARG A 92 -30.39 9.73 30.13
N GLY A 93 -30.84 8.58 30.62
CA GLY A 93 -30.85 7.34 29.87
C GLY A 93 -31.22 6.14 30.75
N LEU A 94 -31.26 4.95 30.14
CA LEU A 94 -31.66 3.72 30.82
C LEU A 94 -30.78 3.47 32.05
N SER A 95 -31.39 3.58 33.24
CA SER A 95 -30.79 3.13 34.49
C SER A 95 -30.93 1.62 34.53
N TRP A 96 -29.80 0.91 34.47
CA TRP A 96 -29.81 -0.53 34.65
C TRP A 96 -29.82 -0.83 36.15
N ARG A 97 -31.01 -0.93 36.71
CA ARG A 97 -31.28 -1.57 38.01
C ARG A 97 -31.99 -2.88 37.75
N GLN A 98 -31.63 -3.92 38.51
CA GLN A 98 -32.18 -5.27 38.44
C GLN A 98 -33.58 -5.34 37.81
N SER A 99 -33.67 -5.87 36.59
CA SER A 99 -34.93 -6.43 36.11
C SER A 99 -35.07 -7.82 36.71
N ASN A 100 -35.76 -7.93 37.85
CA ASN A 100 -36.43 -9.18 38.19
C ASN A 100 -37.45 -9.45 37.07
N GLY A 101 -37.41 -10.67 36.55
CA GLY A 101 -38.00 -11.04 35.27
C GLY A 101 -39.47 -10.65 35.11
N THR A 102 -39.82 -10.14 33.94
CA THR A 102 -41.00 -10.57 33.17
C THR A 102 -40.92 -9.97 31.78
N SER A 103 -41.01 -10.84 30.79
CA SER A 103 -41.09 -10.50 29.38
C SER A 103 -42.32 -9.66 29.07
N ARG A 104 -42.18 -8.64 28.22
CA ARG A 104 -43.21 -8.32 27.23
C ARG A 104 -42.58 -7.72 25.99
N ARG A 105 -42.67 -8.48 24.89
CA ARG A 105 -42.41 -8.02 23.53
C ARG A 105 -43.33 -6.85 23.20
N SER A 106 -42.78 -5.78 22.65
CA SER A 106 -43.53 -4.92 21.73
C SER A 106 -42.71 -4.73 20.46
N SER A 107 -43.38 -5.00 19.36
CA SER A 107 -42.95 -4.89 17.98
C SER A 107 -42.67 -3.44 17.61
N GLY A 108 -41.48 -3.18 17.07
CA GLY A 108 -41.10 -1.90 16.48
C GLY A 108 -39.96 -2.11 15.50
N SER A 109 -40.24 -1.83 14.24
CA SER A 109 -39.42 -1.99 13.03
C SER A 109 -37.98 -1.45 13.12
N ARG A 110 -37.08 -2.17 12.44
CA ARG A 110 -35.65 -1.88 12.17
C ARG A 110 -35.31 -0.39 12.00
N PRO A 111 -34.20 0.10 12.59
CA PRO A 111 -33.44 1.20 12.02
C PRO A 111 -32.30 0.65 11.14
N SER A 112 -32.23 1.13 9.89
CA SER A 112 -31.04 1.02 9.04
C SER A 112 -29.98 2.01 9.53
N SER A 113 -28.82 1.48 9.94
CA SER A 113 -27.59 2.27 10.11
C SER A 113 -26.93 2.49 8.74
N PRO A 114 -26.01 3.45 8.58
CA PRO A 114 -24.63 3.12 8.92
C PRO A 114 -23.89 4.22 9.69
N MET A 115 -23.29 3.81 10.81
CA MET A 115 -22.16 4.50 11.43
C MET A 115 -20.90 4.30 10.57
N ARG A 116 -20.12 5.36 10.41
CA ARG A 116 -18.66 5.30 10.17
C ARG A 116 -17.99 5.82 11.44
N HIS A 117 -17.18 5.00 12.09
CA HIS A 117 -16.25 5.44 13.14
C HIS A 117 -14.91 5.89 12.52
N PRO A 118 -14.21 6.81 13.19
CA PRO A 118 -12.91 6.41 13.70
C PRO A 118 -12.71 6.74 15.18
N CYS A 119 -12.00 5.82 15.83
CA CYS A 119 -11.53 5.81 17.20
C CYS A 119 -10.28 6.70 17.34
N TRP A 120 -10.22 7.60 18.33
CA TRP A 120 -8.99 8.16 18.90
C TRP A 120 -9.22 8.55 20.37
N MET A 121 -8.38 8.01 21.24
CA MET A 121 -8.18 8.41 22.65
C MET A 121 -7.08 9.47 22.72
N GLY A 122 -7.14 10.37 23.70
CA GLY A 122 -6.01 11.25 24.02
C GLY A 122 -6.42 12.58 24.65
N ILE A 123 -6.19 12.68 25.96
CA ILE A 123 -6.54 13.76 26.89
C ILE A 123 -5.40 14.80 26.98
N MET A 124 -5.83 16.07 27.06
CA MET A 124 -5.21 17.30 27.59
C MET A 124 -3.80 17.78 27.19
N GLY A 125 -3.78 19.07 26.84
CA GLY A 125 -2.62 19.95 26.83
C GLY A 125 -3.02 21.34 26.32
N ARG A 126 -3.10 22.30 27.24
CA ARG A 126 -3.52 23.72 27.18
C ARG A 126 -2.53 24.57 26.31
N ASP A 127 -2.83 25.74 25.73
CA ASP A 127 -3.43 26.97 26.28
C ASP A 127 -3.90 27.98 25.18
N GLY A 128 -4.86 28.85 25.55
CA GLY A 128 -5.06 30.22 25.00
C GLY A 128 -6.14 30.41 23.91
N THR A 129 -7.45 30.45 24.23
CA THR A 129 -8.30 31.67 24.41
C THR A 129 -8.17 32.70 23.27
N GLU A 130 -9.20 33.06 22.50
CA GLU A 130 -10.44 33.72 22.95
C GLU A 130 -11.51 33.84 21.82
N ARG A 131 -12.75 34.10 22.22
CA ARG A 131 -14.01 34.14 21.43
C ARG A 131 -14.20 35.46 20.65
N VAL A 132 -15.15 35.49 19.70
CA VAL A 132 -16.43 36.26 19.78
C VAL A 132 -17.17 36.32 18.41
N GLU A 133 -18.45 35.92 18.48
CA GLU A 133 -19.73 36.38 17.86
C GLU A 133 -19.93 36.75 16.37
N ASP A 134 -21.02 36.15 15.86
CA ASP A 134 -22.17 36.65 15.10
C ASP A 134 -22.05 37.50 13.82
N GLY A 135 -22.86 37.11 12.83
CA GLY A 135 -23.27 37.97 11.73
C GLY A 135 -24.26 37.29 10.77
N ARG A 136 -25.55 37.59 10.93
CA ARG A 136 -26.63 37.25 10.00
C ARG A 136 -26.68 38.21 8.80
N GLY A 137 -27.20 37.72 7.67
CA GLY A 137 -27.71 38.50 6.53
C GLY A 137 -27.43 37.72 5.23
N GLY A 138 -28.34 37.45 4.29
CA GLY A 138 -29.66 38.00 4.01
C GLY A 138 -29.72 38.30 2.49
N ALA A 139 -30.62 37.61 1.76
CA ALA A 139 -31.09 37.91 0.39
C ALA A 139 -30.05 37.76 -0.76
N GLU A 140 -30.33 37.48 -2.04
CA GLU A 140 -31.56 37.32 -2.83
C GLU A 140 -31.20 36.62 -4.17
N ALA A 141 -32.24 36.28 -4.93
CA ALA A 141 -32.32 35.51 -6.17
C ALA A 141 -31.29 35.76 -7.31
N GLY A 142 -30.94 34.67 -8.01
CA GLY A 142 -30.37 34.68 -9.36
C GLY A 142 -30.57 33.32 -10.03
N ALA A 143 -31.64 33.20 -10.83
CA ALA A 143 -31.99 31.97 -11.53
C ALA A 143 -31.14 31.79 -12.80
N THR A 144 -30.29 30.76 -12.80
CA THR A 144 -29.68 30.20 -14.01
C THR A 144 -29.95 28.70 -14.06
N ARG A 145 -30.49 28.25 -15.19
CA ARG A 145 -30.89 26.87 -15.48
C ARG A 145 -29.68 25.93 -15.47
N GLU A 146 -29.47 25.23 -14.38
CA GLU A 146 -28.59 24.06 -14.30
C GLU A 146 -29.36 22.79 -14.66
N ARG A 147 -28.82 22.05 -15.63
CA ARG A 147 -29.28 20.71 -16.00
C ARG A 147 -29.03 19.76 -14.84
N THR A 148 -30.10 19.31 -14.20
CA THR A 148 -30.10 18.29 -13.17
C THR A 148 -29.72 16.92 -13.76
N LEU A 149 -28.45 16.54 -13.64
CA LEU A 149 -28.02 15.13 -13.71
C LEU A 149 -27.93 14.60 -12.28
N THR A 150 -29.03 14.04 -11.79
CA THR A 150 -29.03 13.20 -10.58
C THR A 150 -28.34 11.88 -10.89
N ALA A 151 -27.01 11.86 -10.84
CA ALA A 151 -26.25 10.66 -10.61
C ALA A 151 -25.76 10.70 -9.15
N ARG A 152 -26.38 9.89 -8.29
CA ARG A 152 -25.84 9.57 -6.97
C ARG A 152 -24.48 8.91 -7.19
N GLN A 153 -23.41 9.69 -7.13
CA GLN A 153 -22.05 9.18 -7.02
C GLN A 153 -21.89 8.58 -5.62
N GLU A 154 -22.12 7.28 -5.51
CA GLU A 154 -21.57 6.48 -4.44
C GLU A 154 -20.04 6.56 -4.56
N ARG A 155 -19.40 7.21 -3.57
CA ARG A 155 -17.94 7.31 -3.46
C ARG A 155 -17.36 5.90 -3.31
N PRO A 156 -16.53 5.39 -4.24
CA PRO A 156 -15.77 4.19 -3.99
C PRO A 156 -14.70 4.50 -2.96
N ALA A 157 -14.58 3.62 -1.98
CA ALA A 157 -13.65 3.75 -0.87
C ALA A 157 -12.21 3.86 -1.39
N HIS A 158 -11.46 4.83 -0.85
CA HIS A 158 -10.00 4.76 -0.83
C HIS A 158 -9.57 3.36 -0.39
N GLY A 159 -8.52 2.82 -1.04
CA GLY A 159 -7.72 1.71 -0.56
C GLY A 159 -7.16 2.04 0.82
N THR A 160 -8.04 1.95 1.79
CA THR A 160 -7.75 1.99 3.20
C THR A 160 -7.38 0.55 3.46
N ARG A 161 -6.18 0.29 4.01
CA ARG A 161 -5.96 -0.93 4.80
C ARG A 161 -7.25 -1.10 5.61
N GLU A 162 -8.04 -2.10 5.27
CA GLU A 162 -9.23 -2.42 6.03
C GLU A 162 -8.72 -2.51 7.46
N ARG A 163 -9.17 -1.60 8.32
CA ARG A 163 -8.86 -1.70 9.75
C ARG A 163 -9.58 -2.97 10.18
N LEU A 164 -8.89 -4.09 10.04
CA LEU A 164 -9.33 -5.42 10.45
C LEU A 164 -9.88 -5.20 11.86
N ALA A 165 -11.19 -5.38 12.00
CA ALA A 165 -11.88 -5.13 13.25
C ALA A 165 -11.13 -5.81 14.39
N ASP A 166 -11.13 -5.21 15.59
CA ASP A 166 -10.53 -5.74 16.84
C ASP A 166 -11.23 -7.03 17.35
N THR A 167 -11.79 -7.80 16.44
CA THR A 167 -12.18 -9.19 16.60
C THR A 167 -10.94 -10.05 16.85
N GLN A 168 -11.13 -11.17 17.57
CA GLN A 168 -10.04 -12.13 17.77
C GLN A 168 -9.49 -12.68 16.44
N GLN A 169 -10.33 -12.86 15.43
CA GLN A 169 -9.91 -13.27 14.09
C GLN A 169 -9.01 -12.22 13.43
N GLY A 170 -9.40 -10.94 13.50
CA GLY A 170 -8.58 -9.83 12.98
C GLY A 170 -7.24 -9.67 13.70
N MET A 171 -7.18 -9.92 15.01
CA MET A 171 -5.92 -9.94 15.76
C MET A 171 -5.04 -11.14 15.39
N ARG A 172 -5.63 -12.33 15.20
CA ARG A 172 -4.91 -13.53 14.78
C ARG A 172 -4.28 -13.37 13.40
N ARG A 173 -5.05 -12.87 12.41
CA ARG A 173 -4.58 -12.59 11.05
C ARG A 173 -3.40 -11.61 11.03
N ARG A 174 -3.49 -10.52 11.82
CA ARG A 174 -2.38 -9.58 12.04
C ARG A 174 -1.15 -10.26 12.64
N ASN A 175 -1.33 -11.13 13.63
CA ASN A 175 -0.21 -11.82 14.26
C ASN A 175 0.46 -12.86 13.34
N LEU A 176 -0.30 -13.56 12.50
CA LEU A 176 0.25 -14.46 11.48
C LEU A 176 1.17 -13.69 10.51
N SER A 177 0.71 -12.55 10.00
CA SER A 177 1.53 -11.69 9.13
C SER A 177 2.81 -11.21 9.83
N ARG A 178 2.72 -10.79 11.10
CA ARG A 178 3.91 -10.38 11.89
C ARG A 178 4.91 -11.52 12.07
N VAL A 179 4.46 -12.76 12.27
CA VAL A 179 5.33 -13.93 12.32
C VAL A 179 6.01 -14.16 10.97
N MET A 180 5.25 -14.14 9.87
CA MET A 180 5.78 -14.34 8.52
C MET A 180 6.86 -13.32 8.16
N HIS A 181 6.58 -12.02 8.34
CA HIS A 181 7.56 -10.95 8.07
C HIS A 181 8.79 -11.05 8.97
N ALA A 182 8.64 -11.49 10.23
CA ALA A 182 9.76 -11.67 11.12
C ALA A 182 10.72 -12.77 10.63
N VAL A 183 10.19 -13.90 10.16
CA VAL A 183 11.00 -15.02 9.63
C VAL A 183 11.61 -14.64 8.27
N ALA A 184 10.82 -14.05 7.36
CA ALA A 184 11.28 -13.65 6.03
C ALA A 184 12.46 -12.66 6.09
N ALA A 185 12.48 -11.75 7.06
CA ALA A 185 13.52 -10.73 7.18
C ALA A 185 14.89 -11.23 7.68
N GLN A 186 14.98 -12.41 8.32
CA GLN A 186 16.23 -12.92 8.90
C GLN A 186 16.67 -14.29 8.37
N GLY A 187 15.89 -14.89 7.47
CA GLY A 187 16.16 -16.21 6.89
C GLY A 187 15.77 -17.34 7.84
N THR A 188 16.49 -17.49 8.98
CA THR A 188 16.22 -18.54 9.98
C THR A 188 16.04 -17.97 11.38
N LEU A 189 14.96 -18.37 12.07
CA LEU A 189 14.67 -17.93 13.44
C LEU A 189 14.06 -19.04 14.30
N SER A 190 14.49 -19.19 15.55
CA SER A 190 13.77 -20.04 16.50
C SER A 190 12.41 -19.42 16.90
N ARG A 191 11.43 -20.27 17.27
CA ARG A 191 10.13 -19.83 17.83
C ARG A 191 10.29 -18.81 18.98
N ALA A 192 11.31 -18.99 19.82
CA ALA A 192 11.61 -18.08 20.93
C ALA A 192 12.12 -16.71 20.46
N ALA A 193 12.96 -16.68 19.42
CA ALA A 193 13.44 -15.43 18.82
C ALA A 193 12.29 -14.66 18.15
N VAL A 194 11.39 -15.36 17.44
CA VAL A 194 10.16 -14.76 16.89
C VAL A 194 9.33 -14.14 18.00
N ALA A 195 9.03 -14.88 19.08
CA ALA A 195 8.24 -14.39 20.22
C ALA A 195 8.80 -13.12 20.85
N SER A 196 10.12 -13.08 21.07
CA SER A 196 10.82 -11.89 21.59
C SER A 196 10.65 -10.69 20.65
N ARG A 197 10.83 -10.90 19.34
CA ARG A 197 10.81 -9.83 18.33
C ARG A 197 9.41 -9.23 18.13
N ILE A 198 8.37 -10.06 18.14
CA ILE A 198 7.00 -9.59 17.91
C ILE A 198 6.23 -9.31 19.22
N GLY A 199 6.89 -9.42 20.38
CA GLY A 199 6.30 -9.10 21.68
C GLY A 199 5.10 -9.98 22.04
N LEU A 200 5.13 -11.26 21.65
CA LEU A 200 4.08 -12.24 21.97
C LEU A 200 4.63 -13.33 22.89
N THR A 201 3.73 -14.05 23.58
CA THR A 201 4.14 -15.19 24.41
C THR A 201 4.62 -16.36 23.55
N ARG A 202 5.52 -17.20 24.08
CA ARG A 202 6.01 -18.40 23.38
C ARG A 202 4.88 -19.36 23.00
N ALA A 203 3.86 -19.47 23.85
CA ALA A 203 2.67 -20.30 23.59
C ALA A 203 1.88 -19.76 22.39
N ALA A 204 1.61 -18.45 22.35
CA ALA A 204 0.90 -17.82 21.23
C ALA A 204 1.66 -17.96 19.91
N VAL A 205 2.99 -17.72 19.93
CA VAL A 205 3.82 -17.90 18.72
C VAL A 205 3.84 -19.36 18.27
N SER A 206 3.91 -20.32 19.18
CA SER A 206 3.91 -21.73 18.80
C SER A 206 2.63 -22.11 18.04
N THR A 207 1.46 -21.68 18.52
CA THR A 207 0.19 -21.92 17.82
C THR A 207 0.14 -21.27 16.44
N LEU A 208 0.66 -20.04 16.29
CA LEU A 208 0.70 -19.34 15.01
C LEU A 208 1.67 -20.01 14.04
N VAL A 209 2.84 -20.42 14.52
CA VAL A 209 3.86 -21.13 13.72
C VAL A 209 3.33 -22.48 13.25
N ASP A 210 2.67 -23.25 14.12
CA ASP A 210 2.09 -24.55 13.74
C ASP A 210 0.98 -24.41 12.68
N GLU A 211 0.29 -23.27 12.64
CA GLU A 211 -0.66 -22.93 11.59
C GLU A 211 0.04 -22.60 10.27
N LEU A 212 1.07 -21.76 10.31
CA LEU A 212 1.87 -21.41 9.12
C LEU A 212 2.61 -22.62 8.52
N ILE A 213 3.10 -23.55 9.36
CA ILE A 213 3.71 -24.80 8.89
C ILE A 213 2.67 -25.69 8.21
N ARG A 214 1.46 -25.84 8.77
CA ARG A 214 0.38 -26.63 8.16
C ARG A 214 -0.07 -26.04 6.82
N ALA A 215 -0.07 -24.73 6.68
CA ALA A 215 -0.34 -24.02 5.43
C ALA A 215 0.80 -24.16 4.39
N GLY A 216 1.95 -24.70 4.78
CA GLY A 216 3.14 -24.80 3.94
C GLY A 216 3.84 -23.46 3.70
N LEU A 217 3.68 -22.50 4.61
CA LEU A 217 4.29 -21.16 4.54
C LEU A 217 5.66 -21.11 5.25
N LEU A 218 5.81 -21.92 6.30
CA LEU A 218 7.05 -22.07 7.06
C LEU A 218 7.47 -23.53 7.11
N ASP A 219 8.79 -23.77 7.13
CA ASP A 219 9.39 -25.05 7.43
C ASP A 219 10.08 -25.00 8.81
N GLU A 220 9.99 -26.10 9.56
CA GLU A 220 10.76 -26.29 10.79
C GLU A 220 12.03 -27.08 10.46
N LEU A 221 13.16 -26.38 10.43
CA LEU A 221 14.48 -26.94 10.28
C LEU A 221 14.92 -27.60 11.60
N GLY A 222 15.76 -28.63 11.48
CA GLY A 222 16.37 -29.31 12.63
C GLY A 222 17.11 -28.35 13.57
N PRO A 223 17.56 -28.83 14.75
CA PRO A 223 18.18 -27.97 15.76
C PRO A 223 19.37 -27.18 15.19
N GLU A 224 19.40 -25.87 15.44
CA GLU A 224 20.58 -25.03 15.16
C GLU A 224 21.81 -25.57 15.94
N ARG A 225 23.01 -25.37 15.36
CA ARG A 225 24.29 -25.95 15.81
C ARG A 225 24.42 -26.05 17.35
N PRO A 226 24.94 -27.18 17.89
CA PRO A 226 25.12 -27.34 19.33
C PRO A 226 26.18 -26.37 19.84
N GLY A 227 25.81 -25.42 20.71
CA GLY A 227 26.77 -24.44 21.24
C GLY A 227 26.29 -23.49 22.34
N ARG A 228 25.02 -23.55 22.77
CA ARG A 228 24.53 -22.80 23.95
C ARG A 228 23.79 -23.72 24.90
N VAL A 229 23.96 -23.49 26.21
CA VAL A 229 23.29 -24.24 27.28
C VAL A 229 21.77 -24.02 27.16
N GLY A 230 21.03 -25.12 26.93
CA GLY A 230 19.58 -25.14 26.70
C GLY A 230 19.22 -26.06 25.53
N ARG A 231 18.00 -26.63 25.50
CA ARG A 231 17.52 -27.43 24.36
C ARG A 231 17.53 -26.54 23.11
N PRO A 232 18.30 -26.84 22.05
CA PRO A 232 18.31 -26.03 20.84
C PRO A 232 16.89 -25.98 20.27
N GLY A 233 16.34 -24.79 20.10
CA GLY A 233 15.09 -24.62 19.38
C GLY A 233 15.31 -25.01 17.92
N SER A 234 14.33 -25.69 17.32
CA SER A 234 14.23 -25.83 15.87
C SER A 234 14.19 -24.46 15.21
N ALA A 235 14.94 -24.30 14.13
CA ALA A 235 14.97 -23.06 13.36
C ALA A 235 13.80 -23.05 12.38
N LEU A 236 13.08 -21.94 12.31
CA LEU A 236 12.02 -21.72 11.33
C LEU A 236 12.61 -21.04 10.10
N ALA A 237 12.22 -21.47 8.92
CA ALA A 237 12.51 -20.81 7.66
C ALA A 237 11.24 -20.64 6.84
N VAL A 238 11.25 -19.66 5.93
CA VAL A 238 10.20 -19.58 4.91
C VAL A 238 10.26 -20.82 4.02
N SER A 239 9.11 -21.41 3.69
CA SER A 239 9.10 -22.62 2.85
C SER A 239 9.56 -22.31 1.42
N ALA A 240 10.33 -23.22 0.83
CA ALA A 240 10.66 -23.20 -0.60
C ALA A 240 9.60 -23.92 -1.46
N ARG A 241 8.51 -24.37 -0.83
CA ARG A 241 7.37 -25.07 -1.43
C ARG A 241 6.09 -24.36 -0.99
N GLY A 242 4.95 -24.77 -1.54
CA GLY A 242 3.67 -24.17 -1.18
C GLY A 242 3.33 -22.92 -1.99
N PRO A 243 2.67 -21.90 -1.42
CA PRO A 243 2.21 -20.73 -2.16
C PRO A 243 3.33 -20.03 -2.95
N ALA A 244 3.05 -19.64 -4.19
CA ALA A 244 3.98 -18.95 -5.06
C ALA A 244 3.30 -17.79 -5.79
N GLY A 245 4.07 -16.76 -6.13
CA GLY A 245 3.62 -15.63 -6.94
C GLY A 245 3.85 -15.86 -8.42
N ILE A 246 2.84 -15.65 -9.25
CA ILE A 246 3.01 -15.59 -10.71
C ILE A 246 3.07 -14.12 -11.13
N GLY A 247 4.20 -13.73 -11.71
CA GLY A 247 4.38 -12.44 -12.36
C GLY A 247 4.31 -12.60 -13.87
N ALA A 248 3.66 -11.66 -14.53
CA ALA A 248 3.54 -11.60 -15.97
C ALA A 248 3.84 -10.17 -16.44
N GLU A 249 4.40 -10.04 -17.63
CA GLU A 249 4.74 -8.77 -18.26
C GLU A 249 4.29 -8.77 -19.72
N ILE A 250 3.57 -7.71 -20.10
CA ILE A 250 3.16 -7.44 -21.48
C ILE A 250 4.03 -6.32 -22.03
N GLY A 251 5.20 -6.66 -22.55
CA GLY A 251 6.01 -5.72 -23.32
C GLY A 251 5.43 -5.47 -24.72
N VAL A 252 5.95 -4.46 -25.40
CA VAL A 252 5.56 -4.17 -26.79
C VAL A 252 6.18 -5.16 -27.78
N ASP A 253 7.32 -5.77 -27.45
CA ASP A 253 8.06 -6.70 -28.31
C ASP A 253 8.26 -8.09 -27.67
N HIS A 254 7.67 -8.31 -26.50
CA HIS A 254 7.75 -9.57 -25.80
C HIS A 254 6.57 -9.78 -24.84
N LEU A 255 6.40 -11.04 -24.42
CA LEU A 255 5.64 -11.44 -23.24
C LEU A 255 6.57 -12.22 -22.32
N ALA A 256 6.51 -11.99 -21.03
CA ALA A 256 7.28 -12.75 -20.05
C ALA A 256 6.40 -13.19 -18.88
N VAL A 257 6.70 -14.36 -18.32
CA VAL A 257 6.05 -14.89 -17.13
C VAL A 257 7.10 -15.57 -16.25
N CYS A 258 7.01 -15.40 -14.94
CA CYS A 258 7.80 -16.15 -13.98
C CYS A 258 6.97 -16.58 -12.76
N ALA A 259 7.42 -17.65 -12.12
CA ALA A 259 6.95 -18.08 -10.81
C ALA A 259 8.05 -17.84 -9.77
N VAL A 260 7.68 -17.22 -8.66
CA VAL A 260 8.57 -16.91 -7.54
C VAL A 260 8.03 -17.54 -6.26
N ASP A 261 8.88 -18.25 -5.53
CA ASP A 261 8.50 -18.83 -4.24
C ASP A 261 8.50 -17.79 -3.10
N LEU A 262 8.10 -18.18 -1.88
CA LEU A 262 8.02 -17.24 -0.76
C LEU A 262 9.38 -16.71 -0.29
N ARG A 263 10.48 -17.34 -0.70
CA ARG A 263 11.84 -16.86 -0.42
C ARG A 263 12.28 -15.79 -1.41
N GLY A 264 11.52 -15.62 -2.50
CA GLY A 264 11.84 -14.68 -3.56
C GLY A 264 12.67 -15.28 -4.68
N GLU A 265 12.85 -16.60 -4.71
CA GLU A 265 13.63 -17.26 -5.75
C GLU A 265 12.75 -17.53 -6.98
N VAL A 266 13.29 -17.25 -8.18
CA VAL A 266 12.63 -17.58 -9.44
C VAL A 266 12.75 -19.08 -9.69
N ARG A 267 11.61 -19.75 -9.89
CA ARG A 267 11.52 -21.22 -9.99
C ARG A 267 11.20 -21.69 -11.41
N ALA A 268 10.36 -20.93 -12.10
CA ALA A 268 10.05 -21.15 -13.50
C ALA A 268 9.97 -19.81 -14.23
N ARG A 269 10.36 -19.78 -15.50
CA ARG A 269 10.35 -18.56 -16.33
C ARG A 269 10.20 -18.91 -17.80
N ALA A 270 9.31 -18.20 -18.48
CA ALA A 270 9.16 -18.25 -19.93
C ALA A 270 9.15 -16.84 -20.52
N VAL A 271 9.77 -16.68 -21.69
CA VAL A 271 9.74 -15.43 -22.47
C VAL A 271 9.42 -15.77 -23.92
N ARG A 272 8.48 -15.03 -24.50
CA ARG A 272 8.11 -15.10 -25.91
C ARG A 272 8.38 -13.75 -26.56
N ARG A 273 9.31 -13.68 -27.51
CA ARG A 273 9.52 -12.46 -28.31
C ARG A 273 8.43 -12.36 -29.38
N VAL A 274 7.62 -11.31 -29.31
CA VAL A 274 6.47 -11.08 -30.17
C VAL A 274 6.11 -9.60 -30.20
N GLY A 275 5.92 -9.04 -31.40
CA GLY A 275 5.43 -7.66 -31.54
C GLY A 275 3.96 -7.54 -31.14
N ASN A 276 3.69 -6.81 -30.08
CA ASN A 276 2.35 -6.54 -29.53
C ASN A 276 1.77 -5.18 -29.95
N ARG A 277 2.59 -4.27 -30.48
CA ARG A 277 2.12 -2.97 -30.98
C ARG A 277 0.99 -3.11 -32.00
N GLY A 278 -0.13 -2.44 -31.76
CA GLY A 278 -1.29 -2.45 -32.66
C GLY A 278 -2.08 -3.76 -32.69
N ARG A 279 -1.67 -4.78 -31.91
CA ARG A 279 -2.49 -5.98 -31.72
C ARG A 279 -3.59 -5.65 -30.72
N THR A 280 -4.82 -6.06 -31.05
CA THR A 280 -5.94 -5.98 -30.10
C THR A 280 -5.64 -6.78 -28.82
N PRO A 281 -6.21 -6.42 -27.65
CA PRO A 281 -5.90 -7.08 -26.37
C PRO A 281 -6.12 -8.59 -26.34
N ARG A 282 -7.23 -9.09 -26.91
CA ARG A 282 -7.65 -10.50 -26.77
C ARG A 282 -6.60 -11.51 -27.29
N PRO A 283 -6.05 -11.40 -28.52
CA PRO A 283 -4.95 -12.26 -28.98
C PRO A 283 -3.70 -12.22 -28.10
N VAL A 284 -3.30 -11.04 -27.61
CA VAL A 284 -2.11 -10.89 -26.76
C VAL A 284 -2.33 -11.59 -25.42
N LEU A 285 -3.52 -11.43 -24.83
CA LEU A 285 -3.87 -12.10 -23.57
C LEU A 285 -4.05 -13.61 -23.73
N ALA A 286 -4.47 -14.09 -24.90
CA ALA A 286 -4.49 -15.53 -25.19
C ALA A 286 -3.07 -16.12 -25.26
N ASP A 287 -2.13 -15.40 -25.88
CA ASP A 287 -0.71 -15.77 -25.87
C ASP A 287 -0.16 -15.77 -24.44
N LEU A 288 -0.45 -14.72 -23.66
CA LEU A 288 -0.02 -14.62 -22.27
C LEU A 288 -0.58 -15.75 -21.40
N ALA A 289 -1.88 -16.07 -21.53
CA ALA A 289 -2.52 -17.15 -20.81
C ALA A 289 -1.87 -18.52 -21.11
N ALA A 290 -1.37 -18.73 -22.32
CA ALA A 290 -0.60 -19.93 -22.65
C ALA A 290 0.72 -19.97 -21.85
N LEU A 291 1.50 -18.88 -21.86
CA LEU A 291 2.74 -18.80 -21.06
C LEU A 291 2.48 -18.97 -19.56
N ILE A 292 1.38 -18.39 -19.04
CA ILE A 292 0.99 -18.53 -17.63
C ILE A 292 0.75 -19.99 -17.27
N ARG A 293 0.03 -20.75 -18.12
CA ARG A 293 -0.20 -22.17 -17.88
C ARG A 293 1.08 -22.99 -17.92
N ASP A 294 1.98 -22.69 -18.86
CA ASP A 294 3.27 -23.40 -18.97
C ASP A 294 4.11 -23.19 -17.69
N VAL A 295 4.28 -21.93 -17.26
CA VAL A 295 5.06 -21.58 -16.05
C VAL A 295 4.40 -22.08 -14.77
N ALA A 296 3.06 -22.01 -14.67
CA ALA A 296 2.33 -22.54 -13.53
C ALA A 296 2.48 -24.07 -13.43
N GLY A 297 2.40 -24.78 -14.55
CA GLY A 297 2.62 -26.23 -14.60
C GLY A 297 4.04 -26.63 -14.17
N GLU A 298 5.06 -25.91 -14.63
CA GLU A 298 6.45 -26.11 -14.18
C GLU A 298 6.60 -25.87 -12.67
N ALA A 299 6.01 -24.80 -12.15
CA ALA A 299 6.03 -24.49 -10.73
C ALA A 299 5.34 -25.58 -9.87
N GLU A 300 4.22 -26.12 -10.35
CA GLU A 300 3.50 -27.22 -9.68
C GLU A 300 4.33 -28.51 -9.59
N LEU A 301 5.09 -28.83 -10.63
CA LEU A 301 6.03 -29.97 -10.62
C LEU A 301 7.12 -29.82 -9.56
N GLU A 302 7.48 -28.58 -9.20
CA GLU A 302 8.42 -28.26 -8.12
C GLU A 302 7.76 -28.17 -6.73
N GLY A 303 6.47 -28.47 -6.62
CA GLY A 303 5.71 -28.45 -5.37
C GLY A 303 5.22 -27.06 -4.95
N LEU A 304 5.11 -26.12 -5.89
CA LEU A 304 4.55 -24.79 -5.68
C LEU A 304 3.07 -24.75 -6.05
N ARG A 305 2.34 -23.79 -5.49
CA ARG A 305 0.93 -23.53 -5.74
C ARG A 305 0.73 -22.05 -6.05
N PRO A 306 0.43 -21.67 -7.29
CA PRO A 306 0.13 -20.27 -7.63
C PRO A 306 -0.95 -19.69 -6.71
N ALA A 307 -0.61 -18.62 -5.98
CA ALA A 307 -1.50 -17.95 -5.03
C ALA A 307 -2.18 -16.70 -5.63
N GLY A 308 -1.67 -16.22 -6.76
CA GLY A 308 -2.13 -15.01 -7.43
C GLY A 308 -1.34 -14.77 -8.70
N LEU A 309 -1.85 -13.84 -9.52
CA LEU A 309 -1.27 -13.41 -10.78
C LEU A 309 -1.18 -11.89 -10.79
N ALA A 310 0.01 -11.36 -11.01
CA ALA A 310 0.23 -9.95 -11.25
C ALA A 310 0.70 -9.71 -12.69
N VAL A 311 0.11 -8.73 -13.38
CA VAL A 311 0.42 -8.41 -14.79
C VAL A 311 0.90 -6.97 -14.91
N ALA A 312 2.18 -6.81 -15.25
CA ALA A 312 2.80 -5.55 -15.62
C ALA A 312 2.42 -5.14 -17.05
N VAL A 313 1.99 -3.89 -17.23
CA VAL A 313 1.64 -3.33 -18.54
C VAL A 313 2.23 -1.92 -18.77
N PRO A 314 2.65 -1.57 -20.00
CA PRO A 314 3.11 -0.23 -20.38
C PRO A 314 1.92 0.72 -20.60
N GLY A 315 1.18 1.02 -19.53
CA GLY A 315 -0.02 1.85 -19.63
C GLY A 315 -0.60 2.36 -18.32
N LEU A 316 -1.60 3.24 -18.47
CA LEU A 316 -2.42 3.78 -17.40
C LEU A 316 -3.40 2.71 -16.92
N VAL A 317 -3.23 2.27 -15.67
CA VAL A 317 -4.10 1.26 -15.06
C VAL A 317 -5.02 1.93 -14.04
N ALA A 318 -6.31 1.60 -14.11
CA ALA A 318 -7.30 2.12 -13.18
C ALA A 318 -7.10 1.57 -11.76
N ARG A 319 -7.69 2.24 -10.77
CA ARG A 319 -7.64 1.81 -9.36
C ARG A 319 -8.32 0.46 -9.07
N ASP A 320 -9.14 -0.03 -9.99
CA ASP A 320 -9.69 -1.38 -9.88
C ASP A 320 -8.62 -2.46 -10.05
N THR A 321 -7.43 -2.12 -10.55
CA THR A 321 -6.32 -3.05 -10.81
C THR A 321 -6.67 -4.16 -11.81
N HIS A 322 -7.60 -3.89 -12.73
CA HIS A 322 -7.99 -4.81 -13.81
C HIS A 322 -8.08 -4.09 -15.17
N THR A 323 -8.38 -2.79 -15.18
CA THR A 323 -8.63 -2.04 -16.41
C THR A 323 -7.40 -1.25 -16.85
N VAL A 324 -6.90 -1.53 -18.05
CA VAL A 324 -5.90 -0.70 -18.74
C VAL A 324 -6.64 0.39 -19.50
N VAL A 325 -6.71 1.57 -18.91
CA VAL A 325 -7.41 2.74 -19.46
C VAL A 325 -6.78 3.19 -20.76
N ARG A 326 -5.44 3.23 -20.81
CA ARG A 326 -4.69 3.63 -22.01
C ARG A 326 -3.30 3.03 -22.01
N ALA A 327 -2.90 2.36 -23.08
CA ALA A 327 -1.52 1.93 -23.30
C ALA A 327 -1.06 2.39 -24.70
N PRO A 328 -0.50 3.60 -24.83
CA PRO A 328 -0.17 4.19 -26.14
C PRO A 328 0.77 3.32 -26.99
N ASN A 329 1.73 2.65 -26.35
CA ASN A 329 2.72 1.83 -27.04
C ASN A 329 2.15 0.49 -27.57
N LEU A 330 1.02 0.03 -27.00
CA LEU A 330 0.28 -1.15 -27.43
C LEU A 330 -0.92 -0.81 -28.33
N ASP A 331 -1.35 0.46 -28.35
CA ASP A 331 -2.60 0.95 -28.95
C ASP A 331 -3.87 0.40 -28.26
N TRP A 332 -3.83 0.28 -26.94
CA TRP A 332 -4.99 -0.20 -26.15
C TRP A 332 -5.73 0.95 -25.48
N HIS A 333 -7.05 0.81 -25.42
CA HIS A 333 -8.00 1.75 -24.82
C HIS A 333 -9.05 0.95 -24.06
N ASP A 334 -9.27 1.28 -22.78
CA ASP A 334 -10.26 0.66 -21.89
C ASP A 334 -10.29 -0.87 -21.96
N ALA A 335 -9.10 -1.50 -21.92
CA ALA A 335 -8.96 -2.95 -21.98
C ALA A 335 -9.12 -3.55 -20.57
N ASP A 336 -10.23 -4.25 -20.34
CA ASP A 336 -10.48 -5.01 -19.11
C ASP A 336 -9.75 -6.35 -19.14
N LEU A 337 -8.58 -6.41 -18.51
CA LEU A 337 -7.78 -7.64 -18.43
C LEU A 337 -8.43 -8.67 -17.51
N GLY A 338 -9.21 -8.25 -16.51
CA GLY A 338 -9.94 -9.17 -15.63
C GLY A 338 -11.00 -9.97 -16.38
N ALA A 339 -11.67 -9.34 -17.34
CA ALA A 339 -12.63 -10.02 -18.21
C ALA A 339 -11.98 -10.82 -19.34
N LEU A 340 -10.81 -10.40 -19.83
CA LEU A 340 -10.18 -10.96 -21.01
C LEU A 340 -9.16 -12.07 -20.73
N LEU A 341 -8.53 -12.07 -19.55
CA LEU A 341 -7.52 -13.05 -19.17
C LEU A 341 -8.17 -14.18 -18.36
N PRO A 342 -8.29 -15.41 -18.91
CA PRO A 342 -8.90 -16.51 -18.19
C PRO A 342 -7.95 -17.00 -17.09
N SER A 343 -8.26 -16.67 -15.83
CA SER A 343 -7.51 -17.13 -14.66
C SER A 343 -8.45 -17.26 -13.46
N GLU A 344 -8.31 -18.34 -12.70
CA GLU A 344 -8.97 -18.51 -11.40
C GLU A 344 -8.15 -17.86 -10.27
N LEU A 345 -6.93 -17.43 -10.56
CA LEU A 345 -6.04 -16.78 -9.60
C LEU A 345 -6.48 -15.33 -9.36
N PRO A 346 -6.37 -14.82 -8.12
CA PRO A 346 -6.49 -13.40 -7.85
C PRO A 346 -5.59 -12.59 -8.77
N LEU A 347 -6.20 -11.75 -9.62
CA LEU A 347 -5.49 -10.93 -10.60
C LEU A 347 -5.22 -9.53 -10.03
N THR A 348 -4.02 -9.02 -10.28
CA THR A 348 -3.69 -7.60 -10.11
C THR A 348 -2.96 -7.12 -11.36
N VAL A 349 -3.46 -6.07 -11.98
CA VAL A 349 -2.81 -5.39 -13.10
C VAL A 349 -2.25 -4.07 -12.59
N ASP A 350 -1.04 -3.72 -13.04
CA ASP A 350 -0.43 -2.44 -12.72
C ASP A 350 0.52 -2.00 -13.83
N ASN A 351 0.90 -0.72 -13.76
CA ASN A 351 1.91 -0.15 -14.64
C ASN A 351 3.26 -0.84 -14.43
N GLU A 352 4.00 -1.10 -15.52
CA GLU A 352 5.31 -1.74 -15.46
C GLU A 352 6.34 -0.97 -14.62
N ALA A 353 6.31 0.37 -14.64
CA ALA A 353 7.22 1.21 -13.86
C ALA A 353 6.89 1.15 -12.35
N ASN A 354 5.61 0.94 -12.00
CA ASN A 354 5.20 0.69 -10.61
C ASN A 354 5.79 -0.65 -10.14
N PHE A 355 5.66 -1.72 -10.93
CA PHE A 355 6.29 -2.99 -10.57
C PHE A 355 7.82 -2.91 -10.55
N GLY A 356 8.44 -2.20 -11.49
CA GLY A 356 9.88 -1.93 -11.45
C GLY A 356 10.31 -1.24 -10.15
N ALA A 357 9.58 -0.22 -9.69
CA ALA A 357 9.84 0.41 -8.41
C ALA A 357 9.63 -0.51 -7.20
N LEU A 358 8.62 -1.40 -7.25
CA LEU A 358 8.43 -2.39 -6.21
C LEU A 358 9.57 -3.42 -6.17
N ALA A 359 10.10 -3.80 -7.33
CA ALA A 359 11.27 -4.65 -7.40
C ALA A 359 12.49 -3.95 -6.79
N GLU A 360 12.72 -2.67 -7.07
CA GLU A 360 13.77 -1.89 -6.39
C GLU A 360 13.55 -1.81 -4.88
N LEU A 361 12.31 -1.58 -4.43
CA LEU A 361 11.99 -1.47 -3.01
C LEU A 361 12.21 -2.79 -2.24
N TRP A 362 11.97 -3.93 -2.87
CA TRP A 362 12.01 -5.24 -2.19
C TRP A 362 13.27 -6.04 -2.45
N LEU A 363 13.92 -5.84 -3.59
CA LEU A 363 15.09 -6.60 -4.06
C LEU A 363 16.31 -5.71 -4.23
N GLY A 364 16.10 -4.42 -4.50
CA GLY A 364 17.16 -3.42 -4.65
C GLY A 364 17.78 -3.07 -3.30
N GLY A 365 18.90 -3.69 -2.97
CA GLY A 365 19.58 -3.47 -1.68
C GLY A 365 20.12 -2.05 -1.44
N ALA A 366 20.12 -1.17 -2.45
CA ALA A 366 20.67 0.18 -2.40
C ALA A 366 19.60 1.30 -2.43
N ALA A 367 18.34 1.00 -2.74
CA ALA A 367 17.30 2.04 -2.86
C ALA A 367 16.80 2.47 -1.46
N PRO A 368 16.67 3.80 -1.20
CA PRO A 368 16.03 4.26 0.03
C PRO A 368 14.52 3.95 0.02
N ALA A 369 13.85 4.14 1.16
CA ALA A 369 12.40 3.96 1.24
C ALA A 369 11.59 5.05 0.49
N ASP A 370 12.22 6.19 0.18
CA ASP A 370 11.63 7.33 -0.52
C ASP A 370 12.43 7.62 -1.79
N PHE A 371 11.91 7.26 -2.96
CA PHE A 371 12.63 7.44 -4.22
C PHE A 371 11.72 7.58 -5.41
N LEU A 372 12.25 8.20 -6.46
CA LEU A 372 11.66 8.20 -7.78
C LEU A 372 12.37 7.15 -8.64
N HIS A 373 11.69 6.05 -8.96
CA HIS A 373 12.15 5.10 -9.96
C HIS A 373 11.89 5.66 -11.36
N VAL A 374 12.85 5.51 -12.25
CA VAL A 374 12.74 5.89 -13.66
C VAL A 374 13.32 4.76 -14.50
N SER A 375 12.54 4.24 -15.43
CA SER A 375 12.98 3.20 -16.36
C SER A 375 12.76 3.64 -17.80
N ALA A 376 13.63 3.15 -18.67
CA ALA A 376 13.42 3.20 -20.10
C ALA A 376 13.18 1.79 -20.63
N GLU A 377 12.13 1.70 -21.42
CA GLU A 377 11.86 0.64 -22.37
C GLU A 377 11.62 1.35 -23.71
N ILE A 378 10.60 0.95 -24.48
CA ILE A 378 10.17 1.71 -25.65
C ILE A 378 9.78 3.15 -25.27
N GLY A 379 9.18 3.33 -24.10
CA GLY A 379 8.88 4.62 -23.51
C GLY A 379 9.77 4.99 -22.33
N ILE A 380 9.39 6.05 -21.61
CA ILE A 380 9.94 6.37 -20.28
C ILE A 380 8.84 6.22 -19.23
N GLY A 381 9.03 5.26 -18.32
CA GLY A 381 8.18 5.05 -17.16
C GLY A 381 8.81 5.65 -15.90
N ALA A 382 7.98 6.07 -14.95
CA ALA A 382 8.45 6.40 -13.62
C ALA A 382 7.41 6.03 -12.56
N ALA A 383 7.88 5.83 -11.33
CA ALA A 383 7.04 5.56 -10.19
C ALA A 383 7.65 6.17 -8.93
N LEU A 384 6.80 6.80 -8.12
CA LEU A 384 7.23 7.41 -6.86
C LEU A 384 6.91 6.50 -5.69
N VAL A 385 7.91 6.24 -4.86
CA VAL A 385 7.76 5.55 -3.58
C VAL A 385 7.93 6.57 -2.46
N VAL A 386 6.97 6.63 -1.54
CA VAL A 386 6.96 7.49 -0.35
C VAL A 386 6.61 6.63 0.85
N ASP A 387 7.41 6.72 1.91
CA ASP A 387 7.31 5.90 3.12
C ASP A 387 7.28 4.39 2.82
N GLY A 388 8.04 3.95 1.81
CA GLY A 388 8.05 2.57 1.35
C GLY A 388 6.74 2.11 0.70
N GLN A 389 5.92 3.05 0.20
CA GLN A 389 4.67 2.76 -0.50
C GLN A 389 4.61 3.47 -1.85
N LEU A 390 4.05 2.81 -2.87
CA LEU A 390 3.79 3.45 -4.15
C LEU A 390 2.77 4.59 -4.01
N LEU A 391 3.15 5.78 -4.47
CA LEU A 391 2.21 6.86 -4.71
C LEU A 391 1.51 6.63 -6.05
N ARG A 392 0.26 6.16 -6.00
CA ARG A 392 -0.55 5.86 -7.20
C ARG A 392 -1.30 7.06 -7.78
N GLY A 393 -1.40 8.17 -7.04
CA GLY A 393 -2.22 9.33 -7.43
C GLY A 393 -3.72 9.06 -7.38
N SER A 394 -4.57 10.09 -7.49
CA SER A 394 -6.03 9.98 -7.26
C SER A 394 -6.78 9.00 -8.19
N ARG A 395 -6.22 8.70 -9.37
CA ARG A 395 -6.82 7.79 -10.36
C ARG A 395 -5.99 6.54 -10.69
N GLY A 396 -4.79 6.41 -10.12
CA GLY A 396 -3.84 5.34 -10.49
C GLY A 396 -2.74 5.77 -11.48
N PHE A 397 -2.72 7.04 -11.89
CA PHE A 397 -1.88 7.55 -12.99
C PHE A 397 -0.73 8.45 -12.52
N ALA A 398 -0.25 8.30 -11.28
CA ALA A 398 0.97 9.00 -10.88
C ALA A 398 2.19 8.35 -11.55
N GLY A 399 3.24 9.15 -11.81
CA GLY A 399 4.48 8.63 -12.38
C GLY A 399 4.65 8.83 -13.90
N GLU A 400 3.78 9.61 -14.55
CA GLU A 400 3.84 9.89 -16.01
C GLU A 400 4.97 10.86 -16.42
N LEU A 401 6.20 10.63 -15.93
CA LEU A 401 7.38 11.47 -16.19
C LEU A 401 7.74 11.51 -17.69
N GLY A 402 7.55 10.40 -18.40
CA GLY A 402 7.80 10.31 -19.84
C GLY A 402 7.00 11.30 -20.68
N HIS A 403 5.87 11.79 -20.16
CA HIS A 403 5.00 12.75 -20.84
C HIS A 403 5.19 14.20 -20.40
N VAL A 404 6.12 14.47 -19.46
CA VAL A 404 6.49 15.84 -19.10
C VAL A 404 7.16 16.52 -20.30
N PRO A 405 6.69 17.72 -20.72
CA PRO A 405 7.29 18.44 -21.84
C PRO A 405 8.65 19.01 -21.42
N VAL A 406 9.72 18.51 -22.05
CA VAL A 406 11.09 19.00 -21.87
C VAL A 406 11.38 20.15 -22.83
N TRP A 407 10.91 20.04 -24.07
CA TRP A 407 10.94 21.09 -25.07
C TRP A 407 9.56 21.26 -25.68
N PRO A 408 8.71 22.19 -25.19
CA PRO A 408 7.30 22.30 -25.59
C PRO A 408 7.07 22.39 -27.12
N GLU A 409 8.00 22.99 -27.85
CA GLU A 409 7.98 23.10 -29.32
C GLU A 409 8.56 21.88 -30.06
N GLY A 410 8.77 20.78 -29.34
CA GLY A 410 9.40 19.56 -29.83
C GLY A 410 8.52 18.67 -30.71
N PRO A 411 8.99 17.45 -31.00
CA PRO A 411 8.25 16.45 -31.76
C PRO A 411 6.89 16.11 -31.13
N GLN A 412 5.96 15.66 -31.95
CA GLN A 412 4.68 15.11 -31.47
C GLN A 412 4.90 13.83 -30.67
N CYS A 413 4.13 13.65 -29.61
CA CYS A 413 4.12 12.43 -28.80
C CYS A 413 2.81 11.67 -29.02
N ALA A 414 2.85 10.33 -28.96
CA ALA A 414 1.67 9.47 -29.07
C ALA A 414 0.60 9.75 -27.98
N CYS A 415 0.98 10.37 -26.86
CA CYS A 415 0.02 10.79 -25.84
C CYS A 415 -0.92 11.91 -26.32
N GLY A 416 -0.55 12.64 -27.38
CA GLY A 416 -1.26 13.80 -27.94
C GLY A 416 -0.54 15.15 -27.70
N GLY A 417 0.48 15.16 -26.84
CA GLY A 417 1.30 16.34 -26.55
C GLY A 417 2.44 16.58 -27.54
N ARG A 418 3.32 17.54 -27.20
CA ARG A 418 4.57 17.84 -27.90
C ARG A 418 5.72 17.93 -26.92
N GLY A 419 6.91 17.51 -27.35
CA GLY A 419 8.10 17.75 -26.58
C GLY A 419 8.26 16.90 -25.32
N CYS A 420 7.45 15.86 -25.17
CA CYS A 420 7.51 14.94 -24.03
C CYS A 420 8.91 14.31 -23.90
N LEU A 421 9.38 14.09 -22.67
CA LEU A 421 10.66 13.44 -22.36
C LEU A 421 10.91 12.18 -23.18
N GLU A 422 9.88 11.34 -23.35
CA GLU A 422 9.93 10.11 -24.14
C GLU A 422 10.46 10.32 -25.57
N GLN A 423 10.16 11.48 -26.19
CA GLN A 423 10.61 11.81 -27.54
C GLN A 423 12.12 12.07 -27.66
N TYR A 424 12.83 12.10 -26.53
CA TYR A 424 14.26 12.35 -26.44
C TYR A 424 15.02 11.23 -25.72
N ALA A 425 14.42 10.62 -24.70
CA ALA A 425 15.06 9.64 -23.84
C ALA A 425 14.47 8.22 -23.93
N GLY A 426 13.29 8.04 -24.54
CA GLY A 426 12.74 6.69 -24.79
C GLY A 426 13.61 5.92 -25.79
N GLU A 427 13.62 4.58 -25.71
CA GLU A 427 14.53 3.75 -26.51
C GLU A 427 14.48 4.09 -28.01
N GLU A 428 13.28 4.19 -28.60
CA GLU A 428 13.13 4.51 -30.01
C GLU A 428 13.72 5.88 -30.39
N ALA A 429 13.62 6.86 -29.48
CA ALA A 429 14.18 8.19 -29.70
C ALA A 429 15.70 8.17 -29.70
N VAL A 430 16.30 7.46 -28.74
CA VAL A 430 17.75 7.33 -28.63
C VAL A 430 18.31 6.54 -29.81
N LEU A 431 17.67 5.43 -30.19
CA LEU A 431 18.10 4.63 -31.35
C LEU A 431 18.03 5.42 -32.65
N ARG A 432 16.95 6.17 -32.88
CA ARG A 432 16.80 7.05 -34.05
C ARG A 432 17.88 8.13 -34.07
N ALA A 433 18.14 8.78 -32.94
CA ALA A 433 19.21 9.78 -32.82
C ALA A 433 20.60 9.17 -33.08
N ALA A 434 20.82 7.92 -32.65
CA ALA A 434 22.03 7.15 -32.93
C ALA A 434 22.12 6.67 -34.39
N GLY A 435 21.05 6.79 -35.19
CA GLY A 435 21.00 6.32 -36.57
C GLY A 435 20.84 4.81 -36.70
N LEU A 436 20.29 4.16 -35.68
CA LEU A 436 19.99 2.73 -35.66
C LEU A 436 18.52 2.53 -36.00
N ALA A 437 18.22 1.58 -36.89
CA ALA A 437 16.85 1.19 -37.21
C ALA A 437 16.18 0.40 -36.04
N PRO A 438 14.85 0.15 -36.04
CA PRO A 438 14.09 -0.72 -35.08
C PRO A 438 14.14 -2.27 -35.37
N GLY A 439 13.89 -3.18 -34.37
CA GLY A 439 14.37 -4.62 -34.27
C GLY A 439 15.21 -5.05 -33.00
N ALA A 440 15.81 -6.25 -32.95
CA ALA A 440 16.22 -6.92 -31.68
C ALA A 440 17.55 -6.48 -31.00
N ASP A 441 17.58 -6.50 -29.66
CA ASP A 441 18.68 -6.19 -28.71
C ASP A 441 19.52 -4.95 -29.02
N ARG A 442 18.85 -3.80 -29.16
CA ARG A 442 19.53 -2.57 -29.56
C ARG A 442 20.07 -1.72 -28.46
N VAL A 443 19.58 -1.89 -27.25
CA VAL A 443 20.23 -1.30 -26.08
C VAL A 443 21.65 -1.87 -25.94
N GLY A 444 21.81 -3.18 -26.14
CA GLY A 444 23.13 -3.84 -26.21
C GLY A 444 24.01 -3.24 -27.31
N LEU A 445 23.52 -3.23 -28.56
CA LEU A 445 24.26 -2.65 -29.70
C LEU A 445 24.62 -1.16 -29.47
N LEU A 446 23.70 -0.37 -28.91
CA LEU A 446 23.95 1.04 -28.62
C LEU A 446 25.07 1.20 -27.58
N ALA A 447 25.04 0.40 -26.51
CA ALA A 447 26.09 0.38 -25.49
C ALA A 447 27.44 -0.04 -26.08
N GLU A 448 27.47 -1.07 -26.94
CA GLU A 448 28.69 -1.50 -27.65
C GLU A 448 29.27 -0.39 -28.52
N ARG A 449 28.44 0.30 -29.32
CA ARG A 449 28.90 1.42 -30.15
C ARG A 449 29.40 2.58 -29.29
N ALA A 450 28.72 2.90 -28.21
CA ALA A 450 29.13 3.96 -27.29
C ALA A 450 30.48 3.61 -26.61
N LEU A 451 30.67 2.35 -26.23
CA LEU A 451 31.94 1.85 -25.70
C LEU A 451 33.06 1.98 -26.74
N ALA A 452 32.78 1.58 -27.99
CA ALA A 452 33.71 1.68 -29.12
C ALA A 452 34.02 3.13 -29.59
N GLY A 453 33.43 4.14 -28.96
CA GLY A 453 33.74 5.54 -29.27
C GLY A 453 32.91 6.15 -30.39
N ASP A 454 31.83 5.49 -30.84
CA ASP A 454 30.94 6.02 -31.87
C ASP A 454 30.37 7.39 -31.43
N ALA A 455 30.72 8.43 -32.19
CA ALA A 455 30.39 9.80 -31.86
C ALA A 455 28.87 10.05 -31.87
N LYS A 456 28.13 9.37 -32.76
CA LYS A 456 26.68 9.53 -32.92
C LYS A 456 25.93 8.83 -31.79
N ALA A 457 26.35 7.62 -31.41
CA ALA A 457 25.80 6.90 -30.26
C ALA A 457 26.02 7.68 -28.96
N ARG A 458 27.25 8.17 -28.72
CA ARG A 458 27.55 8.99 -27.54
C ARG A 458 26.80 10.33 -27.54
N ALA A 459 26.61 10.96 -28.70
CA ALA A 459 25.83 12.19 -28.80
C ALA A 459 24.34 11.95 -28.50
N ALA A 460 23.76 10.87 -29.00
CA ALA A 460 22.39 10.48 -28.70
C ALA A 460 22.18 10.23 -27.20
N LEU A 461 23.09 9.49 -26.56
CA LEU A 461 23.03 9.22 -25.12
C LEU A 461 23.19 10.50 -24.30
N ARG A 462 24.13 11.39 -24.65
CA ARG A 462 24.24 12.71 -23.97
C ARG A 462 22.96 13.52 -24.11
N GLY A 463 22.34 13.54 -25.30
CA GLY A 463 21.06 14.22 -25.51
C GLY A 463 19.94 13.66 -24.64
N ALA A 464 19.85 12.33 -24.53
CA ALA A 464 18.91 11.65 -23.65
C ALA A 464 19.16 11.98 -22.17
N GLY A 465 20.43 12.00 -21.73
CA GLY A 465 20.82 12.37 -20.38
C GLY A 465 20.46 13.82 -20.04
N THR A 466 20.68 14.77 -20.96
CA THR A 466 20.21 16.15 -20.81
C THR A 466 18.69 16.22 -20.67
N ALA A 467 17.95 15.50 -21.53
CA ALA A 467 16.49 15.49 -21.47
C ALA A 467 15.96 14.93 -20.14
N LEU A 468 16.53 13.81 -19.69
CA LEU A 468 16.25 13.20 -18.39
C LEU A 468 16.53 14.19 -17.26
N GLY A 469 17.68 14.84 -17.25
CA GLY A 469 18.05 15.80 -16.22
C GLY A 469 17.11 17.01 -16.15
N VAL A 470 16.65 17.52 -17.30
CA VAL A 470 15.65 18.61 -17.35
C VAL A 470 14.31 18.15 -16.77
N ALA A 471 13.81 16.97 -17.15
CA ALA A 471 12.54 16.45 -16.61
C ALA A 471 12.65 16.14 -15.11
N LEU A 472 13.74 15.51 -14.69
CA LEU A 472 14.00 15.13 -13.30
C LEU A 472 14.20 16.33 -12.39
N THR A 473 14.75 17.44 -12.89
CA THR A 473 14.78 18.70 -12.14
C THR A 473 13.39 19.08 -11.64
N GLY A 474 12.38 19.02 -12.52
CA GLY A 474 11.01 19.34 -12.16
C GLY A 474 10.45 18.38 -11.12
N ALA A 475 10.69 17.08 -11.29
CA ALA A 475 10.25 16.06 -10.35
C ALA A 475 10.92 16.21 -8.98
N VAL A 476 12.24 16.39 -8.93
CA VAL A 476 13.01 16.57 -7.69
C VAL A 476 12.56 17.82 -6.93
N ASN A 477 12.45 18.97 -7.62
CA ASN A 477 12.00 20.21 -6.98
C ASN A 477 10.57 20.14 -6.42
N LEU A 478 9.70 19.30 -6.99
CA LEU A 478 8.30 19.18 -6.55
C LEU A 478 8.08 18.08 -5.51
N LEU A 479 8.84 16.99 -5.60
CA LEU A 479 8.59 15.77 -4.83
C LEU A 479 9.61 15.53 -3.71
N ASP A 480 10.77 16.20 -3.77
CA ASP A 480 11.87 16.06 -2.80
C ASP A 480 12.21 14.59 -2.45
N PRO A 481 12.46 13.71 -3.45
CA PRO A 481 12.80 12.33 -3.17
C PRO A 481 14.22 12.23 -2.60
N ARG A 482 14.51 11.20 -1.78
CA ARG A 482 15.89 11.00 -1.30
C ARG A 482 16.84 10.57 -2.40
N ALA A 483 16.34 9.86 -3.40
CA ALA A 483 17.10 9.42 -4.56
C ALA A 483 16.23 9.29 -5.81
N VAL A 484 16.89 9.36 -6.97
CA VAL A 484 16.37 8.90 -8.26
C VAL A 484 17.03 7.57 -8.57
N VAL A 485 16.25 6.52 -8.83
CA VAL A 485 16.75 5.19 -9.19
C VAL A 485 16.54 4.96 -10.69
N LEU A 486 17.63 4.79 -11.44
CA LEU A 486 17.60 4.52 -12.87
C LEU A 486 17.56 3.01 -13.14
N GLY A 487 16.40 2.50 -13.56
CA GLY A 487 16.13 1.10 -13.87
C GLY A 487 16.02 0.78 -15.38
N GLY A 488 15.71 -0.48 -15.69
CA GLY A 488 15.47 -0.93 -17.06
C GLY A 488 16.68 -0.73 -17.99
N ALA A 489 16.45 -0.24 -19.21
CA ALA A 489 17.54 0.03 -20.16
C ALA A 489 18.47 1.17 -19.71
N LEU A 490 17.99 2.10 -18.86
CA LEU A 490 18.80 3.24 -18.40
C LEU A 490 19.98 2.80 -17.54
N SER A 491 19.84 1.72 -16.76
CA SER A 491 20.91 1.23 -15.89
C SER A 491 22.14 0.81 -16.70
N ARG A 492 21.93 0.12 -17.82
CA ARG A 492 23.00 -0.30 -18.75
C ARG A 492 23.66 0.87 -19.49
N LEU A 493 22.90 1.95 -19.70
CA LEU A 493 23.36 3.14 -20.43
C LEU A 493 23.88 4.25 -19.51
N ALA A 494 23.79 4.07 -18.19
CA ALA A 494 24.10 5.06 -17.18
C ALA A 494 25.47 5.76 -17.36
N PRO A 495 26.58 5.08 -17.73
CA PRO A 495 27.88 5.74 -17.88
C PRO A 495 27.89 6.90 -18.89
N TRP A 496 27.01 6.88 -19.88
CA TRP A 496 26.90 7.94 -20.89
C TRP A 496 25.77 8.93 -20.63
N LEU A 497 24.78 8.55 -19.82
CA LEU A 497 23.63 9.40 -19.46
C LEU A 497 23.95 10.31 -18.28
N LEU A 498 24.56 9.75 -17.23
CA LEU A 498 24.77 10.39 -15.93
C LEU A 498 25.48 11.74 -16.02
N PRO A 499 26.59 11.92 -16.76
CA PRO A 499 27.30 13.19 -16.77
C PRO A 499 26.43 14.38 -17.23
N SER A 500 25.62 14.17 -18.27
CA SER A 500 24.68 15.19 -18.76
C SER A 500 23.45 15.35 -17.86
N LEU A 501 22.96 14.26 -17.26
CA LEU A 501 21.82 14.27 -16.36
C LEU A 501 22.15 15.03 -15.08
N GLU A 502 23.23 14.65 -14.41
CA GLU A 502 23.74 15.28 -13.19
C GLU A 502 24.13 16.74 -13.43
N GLY A 503 24.67 17.06 -14.62
CA GLY A 503 24.93 18.43 -15.03
C GLY A 503 23.67 19.31 -15.09
N GLU A 504 22.53 18.77 -15.52
CA GLU A 504 21.26 19.52 -15.48
C GLU A 504 20.71 19.63 -14.05
N LEU A 505 20.76 18.56 -13.26
CA LEU A 505 20.33 18.56 -11.86
C LEU A 505 21.12 19.59 -11.04
N GLY A 506 22.45 19.59 -11.15
CA GLY A 506 23.33 20.50 -10.42
C GLY A 506 23.15 21.98 -10.79
N ARG A 507 22.59 22.28 -11.96
CA ARG A 507 22.31 23.66 -12.39
C ARG A 507 20.93 24.16 -11.98
N ARG A 508 19.96 23.27 -11.78
CA ARG A 508 18.53 23.65 -11.76
C ARG A 508 17.76 23.22 -10.52
N ILE A 509 18.29 22.29 -9.71
CA ILE A 509 17.69 21.98 -8.41
C ILE A 509 17.84 23.19 -7.49
N ALA A 510 16.77 23.56 -6.79
CA ALA A 510 16.77 24.70 -5.87
C ALA A 510 17.29 24.35 -4.46
N GLY A 511 17.16 23.08 -4.06
CA GLY A 511 17.55 22.56 -2.76
C GLY A 511 18.90 21.83 -2.75
N PRO A 512 19.20 21.04 -1.68
CA PRO A 512 20.33 20.13 -1.71
C PRO A 512 20.21 19.15 -2.88
N GLY A 513 21.34 18.69 -3.43
CA GLY A 513 21.34 17.76 -4.55
C GLY A 513 20.59 16.45 -4.24
N CYS A 514 20.04 15.82 -5.28
CA CYS A 514 19.42 14.50 -5.20
C CYS A 514 20.39 13.45 -5.73
N GLU A 515 20.61 12.38 -4.96
CA GLU A 515 21.43 11.26 -5.42
C GLU A 515 20.77 10.54 -6.59
N VAL A 516 21.58 10.12 -7.57
CA VAL A 516 21.13 9.30 -8.69
C VAL A 516 21.79 7.93 -8.57
N VAL A 517 20.97 6.91 -8.34
CA VAL A 517 21.41 5.52 -8.13
C VAL A 517 21.09 4.71 -9.38
N VAL A 518 22.02 3.84 -9.77
CA VAL A 518 21.79 2.88 -10.85
C VAL A 518 21.22 1.58 -10.26
N SER A 519 20.09 1.13 -10.80
CA SER A 519 19.43 -0.12 -10.40
C SER A 519 20.36 -1.32 -10.50
N GLY A 520 20.34 -2.17 -9.47
CA GLY A 520 20.96 -3.50 -9.47
C GLY A 520 20.01 -4.63 -9.88
N VAL A 521 18.69 -4.38 -9.93
CA VAL A 521 17.66 -5.37 -10.32
C VAL A 521 17.72 -5.66 -11.82
N GLY A 522 18.08 -4.66 -12.63
CA GLY A 522 18.27 -4.83 -14.06
C GLY A 522 16.95 -4.78 -14.86
N PRO A 523 16.92 -5.34 -16.08
CA PRO A 523 15.77 -5.22 -16.99
C PRO A 523 14.55 -6.05 -16.57
N ASP A 524 14.72 -7.06 -15.72
CA ASP A 524 13.64 -7.94 -15.27
C ASP A 524 12.79 -7.33 -14.14
N GLY A 525 13.02 -6.06 -13.80
CA GLY A 525 12.35 -5.34 -12.70
C GLY A 525 10.82 -5.42 -12.74
N PRO A 526 10.14 -5.09 -13.85
CA PRO A 526 8.68 -5.19 -13.93
C PRO A 526 8.16 -6.61 -13.68
N LEU A 527 8.73 -7.62 -14.34
CA LEU A 527 8.37 -9.02 -14.15
C LEU A 527 8.55 -9.50 -12.71
N LEU A 528 9.73 -9.22 -12.12
CA LEU A 528 10.02 -9.62 -10.74
C LEU A 528 9.14 -8.86 -9.75
N GLY A 529 8.96 -7.56 -9.94
CA GLY A 529 8.08 -6.74 -9.10
C GLY A 529 6.64 -7.27 -9.10
N ALA A 530 6.14 -7.71 -10.25
CA ALA A 530 4.84 -8.35 -10.36
C ALA A 530 4.76 -9.65 -9.54
N ALA A 531 5.69 -10.59 -9.75
CA ALA A 531 5.70 -11.86 -9.02
C ALA A 531 5.84 -11.66 -7.50
N HIS A 532 6.74 -10.76 -7.08
CA HIS A 532 6.95 -10.44 -5.68
C HIS A 532 5.77 -9.69 -5.04
N ALA A 533 4.95 -8.98 -5.82
CA ALA A 533 3.75 -8.35 -5.29
C ALA A 533 2.74 -9.40 -4.80
N VAL A 534 2.63 -10.53 -5.50
CA VAL A 534 1.82 -11.67 -5.05
C VAL A 534 2.43 -12.30 -3.79
N VAL A 535 3.75 -12.53 -3.76
CA VAL A 535 4.45 -13.05 -2.56
C VAL A 535 4.24 -12.13 -1.36
N ARG A 536 4.32 -10.81 -1.56
CA ARG A 536 4.05 -9.81 -0.52
C ARG A 536 2.61 -9.87 -0.03
N ALA A 537 1.64 -10.04 -0.92
CA ALA A 537 0.24 -10.23 -0.53
C ALA A 537 0.06 -11.48 0.35
N VAL A 538 0.76 -12.58 0.05
CA VAL A 538 0.78 -13.79 0.90
C VAL A 538 1.41 -13.53 2.27
N LEU A 539 2.51 -12.79 2.33
CA LEU A 539 3.17 -12.43 3.61
C LEU A 539 2.31 -11.47 4.46
N ASP A 540 1.61 -10.55 3.80
CA ASP A 540 0.73 -9.56 4.43
C ASP A 540 -0.58 -10.20 4.94
N ASP A 541 -1.05 -11.23 4.23
CA ASP A 541 -2.21 -12.02 4.65
C ASP A 541 -1.99 -13.54 4.50
N PRO A 542 -1.24 -14.15 5.44
CA PRO A 542 -0.97 -15.59 5.40
C PRO A 542 -2.22 -16.45 5.52
N ALA A 543 -3.28 -15.94 6.17
CA ALA A 543 -4.51 -16.68 6.40
C ALA A 543 -5.40 -16.76 5.15
N GLY A 544 -5.20 -15.89 4.16
CA GLY A 544 -5.96 -15.89 2.92
C GLY A 544 -5.59 -17.02 1.96
N VAL A 545 -4.43 -17.65 2.18
CA VAL A 545 -3.91 -18.76 1.35
C VAL A 545 -3.74 -20.08 2.12
N ALA A 546 -4.07 -20.08 3.41
CA ALA A 546 -3.89 -21.20 4.35
C ALA A 546 -5.05 -22.20 4.33
#